data_AF-A0A521RAK4-F1
#
_entry.id   AF-A0A521RAK4-F1
#
_cell.length_a   1.000
_cell.length_b   1.000
_cell.length_c   1.000
_cell.angle_alpha   90.00
_cell.angle_beta   90.00
_cell.angle_gamma   90.00
#
_symmetry.space_group_name_H-M   'P 1'
#
loop_
_entity.id
_entity.type
_entity.pdbx_description
1 polymer ?
#
loop_
_entity_poly.entity_id
_entity_poly.type
_entity_poly.pdbx_seq_one_letter_code
_entity_poly.pdbx_strand_id
1 'polypeptide(L)'
;MHFETARGGKLRRVLADRYRADVHKQGIGDGYCGFAVPAKHFDPSARVRFFCGHPLRELGRFSFRAAAPKAATFKTGSLVLRIDRRPAAAGLTGWALNRQDLEHRRRLLLCANGHIVATQTATLFREDSLSEGGDGLHGFSLPPVDASSGLAIVDASTGTAIDLD
;
A
#
# COMPACT_ATOMS: atom_id res chain seq x y z
N MET A 1 13.46 -11.56 -19.61
CA MET A 1 13.28 -12.56 -18.53
C MET A 1 11.80 -12.94 -18.43
N HIS A 2 11.50 -14.21 -18.14
CA HIS A 2 10.16 -14.67 -17.80
C HIS A 2 10.05 -14.98 -16.31
N PHE A 3 8.90 -14.70 -15.71
CA PHE A 3 8.62 -15.12 -14.34
C PHE A 3 7.20 -15.68 -14.21
N GLU A 4 7.04 -16.59 -13.26
CA GLU A 4 5.80 -17.30 -12.98
C GLU A 4 5.54 -17.40 -11.48
N THR A 5 4.27 -17.37 -11.07
CA THR A 5 3.85 -17.64 -9.70
C THR A 5 3.41 -19.09 -9.54
N ALA A 6 3.79 -19.74 -8.44
CA ALA A 6 3.61 -21.17 -8.21
C ALA A 6 2.17 -21.74 -8.25
N ARG A 7 1.11 -20.91 -8.33
CA ARG A 7 -0.26 -21.38 -8.60
C ARG A 7 -0.60 -21.46 -10.10
N GLY A 8 0.39 -21.76 -10.97
CA GLY A 8 0.19 -21.83 -12.43
C GLY A 8 -0.23 -20.50 -13.05
N GLY A 9 0.23 -19.38 -12.47
CA GLY A 9 -0.15 -18.04 -12.91
C GLY A 9 0.48 -17.66 -14.25
N LYS A 10 -0.18 -16.76 -14.99
CA LYS A 10 0.25 -16.27 -16.31
C LYS A 10 1.74 -15.88 -16.31
N LEU A 11 2.54 -16.49 -17.20
CA LEU A 11 3.92 -16.09 -17.45
C LEU A 11 3.95 -14.62 -17.83
N ARG A 12 4.66 -13.81 -17.05
CA ARG A 12 4.87 -12.40 -17.33
C ARG A 12 6.31 -12.20 -17.82
N ARG A 13 6.44 -11.31 -18.80
CA ARG A 13 7.73 -10.94 -19.41
C ARG A 13 8.13 -9.57 -18.92
N VAL A 14 9.39 -9.45 -18.48
CA VAL A 14 10.04 -8.19 -18.18
C VAL A 14 11.36 -8.12 -18.95
N LEU A 15 11.69 -6.93 -19.45
CA LEU A 15 12.99 -6.67 -20.04
C LEU A 15 14.03 -6.57 -18.91
N ALA A 16 15.20 -7.17 -19.13
CA ALA A 16 16.31 -7.10 -18.19
C ALA A 16 17.32 -6.09 -18.75
N ASP A 17 17.00 -4.81 -18.62
CA ASP A 17 17.72 -3.66 -19.19
C ASP A 17 18.18 -2.66 -18.11
N ARG A 18 18.00 -2.98 -16.83
CA ARG A 18 18.47 -2.10 -15.76
C ARG A 18 19.98 -2.27 -15.58
N TYR A 19 20.69 -1.16 -15.60
CA TYR A 19 22.12 -1.15 -15.37
C TYR A 19 22.49 -1.60 -13.94
N ARG A 20 23.48 -2.48 -13.84
CA ARG A 20 24.08 -3.04 -12.63
C ARG A 20 25.58 -2.74 -12.64
N ALA A 21 25.95 -1.68 -11.93
CA ALA A 21 27.34 -1.22 -11.88
C ALA A 21 28.30 -2.26 -11.30
N ASP A 22 27.83 -3.09 -10.37
CA ASP A 22 28.60 -4.20 -9.79
C ASP A 22 28.90 -5.30 -10.82
N VAL A 23 27.94 -5.63 -11.68
CA VAL A 23 28.11 -6.63 -12.75
C VAL A 23 29.10 -6.13 -13.80
N HIS A 24 28.98 -4.86 -14.22
CA HIS A 24 29.91 -4.25 -15.16
C HIS A 24 31.33 -4.21 -14.57
N LYS A 25 31.48 -3.77 -13.32
CA LYS A 25 32.79 -3.72 -12.63
C LYS A 25 33.46 -5.10 -12.48
N GLN A 26 32.67 -6.17 -12.39
CA GLN A 26 33.19 -7.54 -12.33
C GLN A 26 33.56 -8.12 -13.70
N GLY A 27 33.30 -7.42 -14.81
CA GLY A 27 33.62 -7.89 -16.16
C GLY A 27 32.74 -9.06 -16.65
N ILE A 28 31.60 -9.30 -16.00
CA ILE A 28 30.68 -10.41 -16.32
C ILE A 28 29.77 -10.05 -17.52
N GLY A 29 29.71 -8.78 -17.91
CA GLY A 29 28.96 -8.27 -19.05
C GLY A 29 28.98 -6.74 -19.11
N ASP A 30 28.10 -6.15 -19.93
CA ASP A 30 27.95 -4.69 -20.10
C ASP A 30 27.19 -4.00 -18.95
N GLY A 31 26.73 -4.78 -17.97
CA GLY A 31 25.95 -4.32 -16.82
C GLY A 31 24.44 -4.17 -17.09
N TYR A 32 23.95 -4.29 -18.32
CA TYR A 32 22.53 -4.14 -18.65
C TYR A 32 21.78 -5.47 -18.55
N CYS A 33 21.75 -6.03 -17.34
CA CYS A 33 21.10 -7.33 -17.07
C CYS A 33 20.19 -7.32 -15.84
N GLY A 34 20.05 -6.17 -15.17
CA GLY A 34 19.13 -5.99 -14.05
C GLY A 34 17.68 -5.88 -14.51
N PHE A 35 16.76 -6.16 -13.61
CA PHE A 35 15.32 -6.05 -13.86
C PHE A 35 14.62 -5.71 -12.55
N ALA A 36 13.38 -5.20 -12.64
CA ALA A 36 12.54 -5.02 -11.47
C ALA A 36 11.09 -5.36 -11.82
N VAL A 37 10.42 -6.03 -10.89
CA VAL A 37 9.00 -6.35 -11.02
C VAL A 37 8.27 -5.78 -9.81
N PRO A 38 7.25 -4.92 -10.01
CA PRO A 38 6.46 -4.40 -8.90
C PRO A 38 5.81 -5.51 -8.08
N ALA A 39 5.96 -5.45 -6.74
CA ALA A 39 5.46 -6.46 -5.81
C ALA A 39 3.93 -6.69 -5.91
N LYS A 40 3.17 -5.66 -6.30
CA LYS A 40 1.71 -5.72 -6.53
C LYS A 40 1.28 -6.75 -7.59
N HIS A 41 2.20 -7.23 -8.42
CA HIS A 41 1.91 -8.26 -9.42
C HIS A 41 1.95 -9.69 -8.89
N PHE A 42 2.29 -9.86 -7.62
CA PHE A 42 2.43 -11.16 -6.99
C PHE A 42 1.46 -11.28 -5.81
N ASP A 43 1.00 -12.50 -5.57
CA ASP A 43 0.39 -12.84 -4.28
C ASP A 43 1.45 -12.64 -3.18
N PRO A 44 1.12 -11.99 -2.04
CA PRO A 44 2.01 -11.79 -0.89
C PRO A 44 2.66 -13.07 -0.34
N SER A 45 2.12 -14.24 -0.65
CA SER A 45 2.65 -15.56 -0.29
C SER A 45 3.09 -16.40 -1.50
N ALA A 46 3.16 -15.81 -2.71
CA ALA A 46 3.61 -16.52 -3.90
C ALA A 46 5.10 -16.89 -3.81
N ARG A 47 5.40 -18.13 -4.21
CA ARG A 47 6.74 -18.48 -4.69
C ARG A 47 6.86 -18.00 -6.13
N VAL A 48 7.91 -17.24 -6.42
CA VAL A 48 8.23 -16.75 -7.76
C VAL A 48 9.34 -17.61 -8.34
N ARG A 49 9.15 -18.06 -9.58
CA ARG A 49 10.16 -18.76 -10.38
C ARG A 49 10.62 -17.84 -11.50
N PHE A 50 11.93 -17.84 -11.77
CA PHE A 50 12.55 -17.07 -12.83
C PHE A 50 13.03 -17.99 -13.95
N PHE A 51 12.79 -17.60 -15.19
CA PHE A 51 13.19 -18.36 -16.37
C PHE A 51 13.88 -17.48 -17.42
N CYS A 52 14.80 -18.06 -18.19
CA CYS A 52 15.44 -17.42 -19.33
C CYS A 52 15.43 -18.31 -20.58
N GLY A 53 15.54 -17.67 -21.75
CA GLY A 53 15.77 -18.32 -23.04
C GLY A 53 14.57 -19.07 -23.64
N HIS A 54 14.79 -19.62 -24.82
CA HIS A 54 13.93 -20.59 -25.48
C HIS A 54 14.79 -21.79 -25.92
N PRO A 55 14.53 -23.00 -25.41
CA PRO A 55 13.51 -23.36 -24.42
C PRO A 55 13.73 -22.68 -23.06
N LEU A 56 12.65 -22.50 -22.29
CA LEU A 56 12.71 -21.84 -20.97
C LEU A 56 13.54 -22.69 -20.00
N ARG A 57 14.61 -22.11 -19.45
CA ARG A 57 15.42 -22.68 -18.37
C ARG A 57 15.13 -21.96 -17.06
N GLU A 58 14.78 -22.69 -15.99
CA GLU A 58 14.64 -22.13 -14.64
C GLU A 58 16.01 -21.64 -14.14
N LEU A 59 16.10 -20.37 -13.77
CA LEU A 59 17.29 -19.74 -13.21
C LEU A 59 17.30 -19.80 -11.68
N GLY A 60 16.13 -19.88 -11.06
CA GLY A 60 16.01 -19.94 -9.61
C GLY A 60 14.58 -19.70 -9.13
N ARG A 61 14.41 -19.91 -7.82
CA ARG A 61 13.15 -19.70 -7.11
C ARG A 61 13.38 -18.77 -5.93
N PHE A 62 12.46 -17.86 -5.71
CA PHE A 62 12.47 -16.98 -4.55
C PHE A 62 11.09 -16.96 -3.92
N SER A 63 11.05 -17.19 -2.61
CA SER A 63 9.86 -16.91 -1.81
C SER A 63 10.07 -15.53 -1.22
N PHE A 64 9.15 -14.61 -1.51
CA PHE A 64 9.10 -13.36 -0.79
C PHE A 64 7.79 -13.30 -0.04
N ARG A 65 7.86 -12.91 1.24
CA ARG A 65 6.67 -12.43 1.93
C ARG A 65 6.60 -10.94 1.67
N ALA A 66 5.73 -10.53 0.75
CA ALA A 66 5.27 -9.16 0.83
C ALA A 66 4.48 -9.10 2.15
N ALA A 67 4.92 -8.29 3.12
CA ALA A 67 4.00 -7.92 4.18
C ALA A 67 2.88 -7.16 3.48
N ALA A 68 1.76 -7.83 3.18
CA ALA A 68 0.54 -7.13 2.84
C ALA A 68 0.24 -6.25 4.05
N PRO A 69 0.38 -4.92 3.94
CA PRO A 69 0.03 -4.08 5.07
C PRO A 69 -1.45 -4.35 5.35
N LYS A 70 -1.75 -4.86 6.54
CA LYS A 70 -3.11 -5.28 6.88
C LYS A 70 -3.89 -4.00 7.15
N ALA A 71 -4.48 -3.47 6.08
CA ALA A 71 -5.35 -2.32 6.19
C ALA A 71 -6.39 -2.60 7.28
N ALA A 72 -6.54 -1.67 8.22
CA ALA A 72 -7.48 -1.78 9.32
C ALA A 72 -8.74 -1.01 8.96
N THR A 73 -9.90 -1.61 9.21
CA THR A 73 -11.20 -0.94 9.06
C THR A 73 -11.86 -0.84 10.42
N PHE A 74 -12.24 0.37 10.79
CA PHE A 74 -12.95 0.70 12.03
C PHE A 74 -14.35 1.15 11.67
N LYS A 75 -15.34 0.70 12.44
CA LYS A 75 -16.76 1.01 12.25
C LYS A 75 -17.30 1.48 13.60
N THR A 76 -17.65 2.76 13.70
CA THR A 76 -18.13 3.37 14.96
C THR A 76 -19.17 4.44 14.66
N GLY A 77 -20.35 4.31 15.25
CA GLY A 77 -21.50 5.14 14.87
C GLY A 77 -21.73 5.13 13.35
N SER A 78 -21.78 6.32 12.75
CA SER A 78 -21.89 6.50 11.30
C SER A 78 -20.55 6.58 10.57
N LEU A 79 -19.41 6.53 11.28
CA LEU A 79 -18.08 6.55 10.68
C LEU A 79 -17.63 5.14 10.27
N VAL A 80 -17.15 5.02 9.04
CA VAL A 80 -16.32 3.90 8.60
C VAL A 80 -14.97 4.47 8.20
N LEU A 81 -13.93 4.09 8.91
CA LEU A 81 -12.57 4.52 8.65
C LEU A 81 -11.74 3.33 8.21
N ARG A 82 -11.12 3.40 7.04
CA ARG A 82 -10.09 2.46 6.63
C ARG A 82 -8.73 3.15 6.63
N ILE A 83 -7.73 2.49 7.19
CA ILE A 83 -6.33 2.95 7.20
C ILE A 83 -5.50 1.89 6.47
N ASP A 84 -4.77 2.29 5.42
CA ASP A 84 -3.99 1.36 4.61
C ASP A 84 -2.72 0.91 5.33
N ARG A 85 -2.04 1.87 5.95
CA ARG A 85 -0.72 1.68 6.57
C ARG A 85 -0.45 2.79 7.59
N ARG A 86 0.30 2.44 8.64
CA ARG A 86 1.00 3.36 9.56
C ARG A 86 2.52 3.31 9.34
N PRO A 87 3.07 3.80 8.21
CA PRO A 87 4.51 4.02 8.09
C PRO A 87 4.88 5.34 8.79
N ALA A 88 5.72 5.26 9.83
CA ALA A 88 6.21 6.45 10.55
C ALA A 88 6.76 7.54 9.60
N ALA A 89 7.42 7.13 8.51
CA ALA A 89 8.02 8.05 7.54
C ALA A 89 7.10 8.48 6.37
N ALA A 90 5.93 7.87 6.17
CA ALA A 90 5.10 8.13 4.98
C ALA A 90 3.71 8.70 5.27
N GLY A 91 3.37 8.92 6.54
CA GLY A 91 2.06 9.44 6.93
C GLY A 91 0.95 8.39 6.87
N LEU A 92 -0.26 8.80 7.25
CA LEU A 92 -1.44 7.92 7.28
C LEU A 92 -2.27 8.14 6.03
N THR A 93 -2.51 7.06 5.29
CA THR A 93 -3.42 7.07 4.14
C THR A 93 -4.59 6.15 4.37
N GLY A 94 -5.71 6.46 3.74
CA GLY A 94 -6.92 5.69 3.90
C GLY A 94 -8.12 6.35 3.26
N TRP A 95 -9.31 5.95 3.70
CA TRP A 95 -10.56 6.63 3.39
C TRP A 95 -11.52 6.63 4.58
N ALA A 96 -12.43 7.60 4.61
CA ALA A 96 -13.42 7.78 5.66
C ALA A 96 -14.81 8.07 5.08
N LEU A 97 -15.79 7.23 5.43
CA LEU A 97 -17.17 7.33 4.97
C LEU A 97 -18.11 7.70 6.11
N ASN A 98 -19.19 8.40 5.76
CA ASN A 98 -20.38 8.48 6.57
C ASN A 98 -21.44 7.51 6.04
N ARG A 99 -21.78 6.47 6.80
CA ARG A 99 -22.77 5.46 6.39
C ARG A 99 -24.22 5.96 6.34
N GLN A 100 -24.50 7.06 7.01
CA GLN A 100 -25.85 7.65 7.02
C GLN A 100 -26.02 8.70 5.92
N ASP A 101 -24.91 9.20 5.37
CA ASP A 101 -24.88 10.18 4.29
C ASP A 101 -23.58 9.97 3.49
N LEU A 102 -23.68 9.17 2.43
CA LEU A 102 -22.52 8.80 1.61
C LEU A 102 -21.97 9.96 0.78
N GLU A 103 -22.69 11.08 0.68
CA GLU A 103 -22.17 12.30 0.05
C GLU A 103 -21.34 13.13 1.05
N HIS A 104 -21.54 12.95 2.35
CA HIS A 104 -20.81 13.69 3.37
C HIS A 104 -19.32 13.31 3.43
N ARG A 105 -18.45 14.30 3.22
CA ARG A 105 -16.99 14.15 3.36
C ARG A 105 -16.56 14.37 4.80
N ARG A 106 -16.08 13.31 5.45
CA ARG A 106 -15.59 13.38 6.84
C ARG A 106 -14.36 14.27 6.94
N ARG A 107 -14.35 15.15 7.95
CA ARG A 107 -13.17 15.93 8.33
C ARG A 107 -12.45 15.21 9.47
N LEU A 108 -11.22 14.80 9.21
CA LEU A 108 -10.41 14.02 10.13
C LEU A 108 -9.39 14.92 10.82
N LEU A 109 -9.26 14.76 12.13
CA LEU A 109 -8.20 15.35 12.95
C LEU A 109 -7.22 14.24 13.31
N LEU A 110 -5.95 14.42 12.96
CA LEU A 110 -4.88 13.58 13.48
C LEU A 110 -4.43 14.17 14.80
N CYS A 111 -4.51 13.39 15.87
CA CYS A 111 -4.09 13.78 17.20
C CYS A 111 -2.86 12.97 17.63
N ALA A 112 -1.90 13.62 18.27
CA ALA A 112 -0.77 12.99 18.95
C ALA A 112 -0.73 13.47 20.40
N ASN A 113 -0.80 12.53 21.35
CA ASN A 113 -0.86 12.81 22.79
C ASN A 113 -1.96 13.82 23.15
N GLY A 114 -3.14 13.70 22.52
CA GLY A 114 -4.28 14.59 22.75
C GLY A 114 -4.24 15.94 22.02
N HIS A 115 -3.15 16.27 21.32
CA HIS A 115 -3.04 17.50 20.54
C HIS A 115 -3.31 17.26 19.05
N ILE A 116 -4.09 18.14 18.42
CA ILE A 116 -4.32 18.09 16.97
C ILE A 116 -3.03 18.50 16.26
N VAL A 117 -2.47 17.59 15.45
CA VAL A 117 -1.24 17.80 14.68
C VAL A 117 -1.50 17.97 13.19
N ALA A 118 -2.62 17.44 12.68
CA ALA A 118 -3.05 17.66 11.31
C ALA A 118 -4.57 17.61 11.17
N THR A 119 -5.09 18.19 10.10
CA THR A 119 -6.51 18.15 9.76
C THR A 119 -6.69 18.01 8.26
N GLN A 120 -7.61 17.14 7.84
CA GLN A 120 -7.91 16.96 6.42
C GLN A 120 -9.36 16.51 6.22
N THR A 121 -10.02 17.07 5.21
CA THR A 121 -11.29 16.53 4.71
C THR A 121 -11.00 15.42 3.71
N ALA A 122 -11.66 14.28 3.88
CA ALA A 122 -11.52 13.10 3.04
C ALA A 122 -12.17 13.32 1.67
N THR A 123 -11.39 13.79 0.69
CA THR A 123 -11.85 14.13 -0.67
C THR A 123 -11.06 13.46 -1.79
N LEU A 124 -10.00 12.70 -1.46
CA LEU A 124 -9.13 12.08 -2.46
C LEU A 124 -9.83 10.88 -3.11
N PHE A 125 -9.57 10.63 -4.39
CA PHE A 125 -10.14 9.49 -5.08
C PHE A 125 -9.53 8.15 -4.62
N ARG A 126 -10.39 7.18 -4.31
CA ARG A 126 -10.09 5.84 -3.80
C ARG A 126 -11.12 4.85 -4.31
N GLU A 127 -10.71 4.06 -5.30
CA GLU A 127 -11.55 3.01 -5.92
C GLU A 127 -12.07 2.00 -4.88
N ASP A 128 -11.27 1.67 -3.88
CA ASP A 128 -11.66 0.70 -2.85
C ASP A 128 -12.77 1.22 -1.91
N SER A 129 -13.01 2.53 -1.84
CA SER A 129 -14.15 3.08 -1.09
C SER A 129 -15.51 2.85 -1.78
N LEU A 130 -15.52 2.60 -3.09
CA LEU A 130 -16.73 2.24 -3.84
C LEU A 130 -17.35 0.93 -3.32
N SER A 131 -16.49 -0.01 -2.89
CA SER A 131 -16.93 -1.29 -2.34
C SER A 131 -17.69 -1.18 -1.00
N GLU A 132 -17.58 -0.04 -0.32
CA GLU A 132 -18.31 0.27 0.93
C GLU A 132 -19.46 1.27 0.69
N GLY A 133 -19.84 1.49 -0.57
CA GLY A 133 -20.98 2.31 -0.97
C GLY A 133 -20.65 3.79 -1.25
N GLY A 134 -19.40 4.22 -1.07
CA GLY A 134 -18.98 5.58 -1.40
C GLY A 134 -18.95 5.84 -2.91
N ASP A 135 -18.72 7.10 -3.28
CA ASP A 135 -18.57 7.54 -4.68
C ASP A 135 -17.10 7.57 -5.17
N GLY A 136 -16.18 7.11 -4.34
CA GLY A 136 -14.75 7.11 -4.62
C GLY A 136 -14.01 8.30 -4.00
N LEU A 137 -14.66 9.41 -3.69
CA LEU A 137 -13.98 10.65 -3.25
C LEU A 137 -13.95 10.79 -1.72
N HIS A 138 -13.52 9.74 -1.04
CA HIS A 138 -13.49 9.64 0.42
C HIS A 138 -12.09 9.37 0.99
N GLY A 139 -11.05 9.51 0.17
CA GLY A 139 -9.68 9.27 0.55
C GLY A 139 -9.04 10.42 1.33
N PHE A 140 -8.04 10.10 2.14
CA PHE A 140 -7.18 11.06 2.83
C PHE A 140 -5.71 10.63 2.80
N SER A 141 -4.83 11.60 3.06
CA SER A 141 -3.39 11.41 3.19
C SER A 141 -2.85 12.42 4.21
N LEU A 142 -2.81 12.02 5.46
CA LEU A 142 -2.32 12.83 6.57
C LEU A 142 -0.79 12.72 6.67
N PRO A 143 -0.09 13.80 7.04
CA PRO A 143 1.37 13.81 7.10
C PRO A 143 1.91 12.82 8.14
N PRO A 144 3.19 12.41 8.02
CA PRO A 144 3.88 11.67 9.09
C PRO A 144 3.92 12.51 10.37
N VAL A 145 3.89 11.81 11.49
CA VAL A 145 3.97 12.40 12.83
C VAL A 145 5.02 11.61 13.60
N ASP A 146 5.99 12.31 14.16
CA ASP A 146 7.01 11.75 15.04
C ASP A 146 6.41 11.49 16.44
N ALA A 147 5.53 10.48 16.52
CA ALA A 147 4.94 10.02 17.76
C ALA A 147 4.97 8.48 17.83
N SER A 148 5.64 7.95 18.85
CA SER A 148 5.71 6.51 19.12
C SER A 148 4.45 5.95 19.79
N SER A 149 3.59 6.82 20.35
CA SER A 149 2.36 6.48 21.07
C SER A 149 1.42 7.69 21.12
N GLY A 150 0.19 7.47 21.57
CA GLY A 150 -0.85 8.48 21.75
C GLY A 150 -1.45 8.99 20.44
N LEU A 151 -1.38 8.20 19.36
CA LEU A 151 -1.88 8.62 18.06
C LEU A 151 -3.35 8.23 17.89
N ALA A 152 -4.18 9.18 17.50
CA ALA A 152 -5.61 8.95 17.27
C ALA A 152 -6.10 9.71 16.03
N ILE A 153 -7.11 9.17 15.36
CA ILE A 153 -7.91 9.93 14.39
C ILE A 153 -9.25 10.27 15.05
N VAL A 154 -9.61 11.55 15.01
CA VAL A 154 -10.91 12.03 15.49
C VAL A 154 -11.74 12.54 14.31
N ASP A 155 -12.97 12.08 14.20
CA ASP A 155 -13.94 12.66 13.28
C ASP A 155 -14.46 14.00 13.84
N ALA A 156 -14.12 15.11 13.19
CA ALA A 156 -14.47 16.44 13.64
C ALA A 156 -16.00 16.67 13.70
N SER A 157 -16.78 15.92 12.91
CA SER A 157 -18.24 16.05 12.88
C SER A 157 -18.91 15.42 14.10
N THR A 158 -18.30 14.39 14.69
CA THR A 158 -18.93 13.61 15.78
C THR A 158 -18.14 13.60 17.07
N GLY A 159 -16.87 14.03 17.05
CA GLY A 159 -15.93 13.88 18.16
C GLY A 159 -15.48 12.43 18.38
N THR A 160 -15.87 11.50 17.50
CA THR A 160 -15.52 10.09 17.65
C THR A 160 -14.03 9.88 17.43
N ALA A 161 -13.34 9.38 18.45
CA ALA A 161 -11.91 9.08 18.40
C ALA A 161 -11.66 7.59 18.13
N ILE A 162 -10.65 7.31 17.30
CA ILE A 162 -10.11 5.98 17.05
C ILE A 162 -8.62 6.00 17.40
N ASP A 163 -8.28 5.28 18.47
CA ASP A 163 -6.88 5.09 18.88
C ASP A 163 -6.16 4.16 17.89
N LEU A 164 -4.93 4.52 17.54
CA LEU A 164 -4.13 3.86 16.50
C LEU A 164 -2.95 3.06 17.04
N ASP A 165 -2.82 2.96 18.36
CA ASP A 165 -1.77 2.20 19.05
C ASP A 165 -2.08 0.71 19.21
#